data_AF-A0AAD7ITR0-F1
#
_entry.id   AF-A0AAD7ITR0-F1
#
_cell.length_a   1.000
_cell.length_b   1.000
_cell.length_c   1.000
_cell.angle_alpha   90.00
_cell.angle_beta   90.00
_cell.angle_gamma   90.00
#
_symmetry.space_group_name_H-M   'P 1'
#
loop_
_entity.id
_entity.type
_entity.pdbx_description
1 polymer ?
#
loop_
_entity_poly.entity_id
_entity_poly.type
_entity_poly.pdbx_seq_one_letter_code
_entity_poly.pdbx_strand_id
1 'polypeptide(L)'
;MTEPKNAQWKSQKDSEEEFQGDPEDHRGRERVRLLQKSLRDKVFECKDAGAFWRVLRGWTDPRPKPIQVSLEVLTEEFQKRMNEPEECPASFNMEQLRISAELFKGMPRINEDVSPKKSFSRKLTLADIEWGKQHIMKHLSTASGIDDFSYGDIMEIPNEKLRALLQEIIDKKIFPSKWLAALSYRLVVLECCLLKFLTLLIDRRVKEYAVEAKLIPETQNGFMATYRTNNNPFLLRVMSDRAAAEGKVMYVAVVDLKNAFPAVNRNVLFLTLNSMGVAGDMID
;
A
#
# COMPACT_ATOMS: atom_id res chain seq x y z
N MET A 1 -27.42 -15.87 1.06
CA MET A 1 -26.76 -15.00 0.05
C MET A 1 -27.52 -13.69 -0.01
N THR A 2 -27.07 -12.71 0.75
CA THR A 2 -27.61 -11.34 0.75
C THR A 2 -26.72 -10.49 -0.14
N GLU A 3 -27.30 -9.87 -1.17
CA GLU A 3 -26.59 -8.95 -2.06
C GLU A 3 -25.89 -7.84 -1.26
N PRO A 4 -24.66 -7.46 -1.61
CA PRO A 4 -24.02 -6.31 -0.99
C PRO A 4 -24.82 -5.06 -1.33
N LYS A 5 -25.24 -4.33 -0.30
CA LYS A 5 -25.85 -2.99 -0.44
C LYS A 5 -24.83 -2.06 -1.08
N ASN A 6 -24.81 -2.02 -2.41
CA ASN A 6 -24.15 -0.96 -3.15
C ASN A 6 -24.76 0.36 -2.66
N ALA A 7 -23.94 1.22 -2.06
CA ALA A 7 -24.30 2.61 -1.88
C ALA A 7 -24.56 3.18 -3.27
N GLN A 8 -25.83 3.22 -3.69
CA GLN A 8 -26.26 3.90 -4.89
C GLN A 8 -25.88 5.37 -4.71
N TRP A 9 -24.74 5.75 -5.29
CA TRP A 9 -24.48 7.13 -5.61
C TRP A 9 -25.57 7.53 -6.59
N LYS A 10 -26.64 8.17 -6.09
CA LYS A 10 -27.61 8.85 -6.94
C LYS A 10 -26.81 9.75 -7.86
N SER A 11 -26.91 9.47 -9.15
CA SER A 11 -26.18 10.24 -10.14
C SER A 11 -26.70 11.67 -10.02
N GLN A 12 -25.83 12.66 -10.15
CA GLN A 12 -26.26 14.06 -10.13
C GLN A 12 -27.19 14.41 -11.31
N LYS A 13 -27.37 13.50 -12.29
CA LYS A 13 -28.47 13.57 -13.27
C LYS A 13 -29.84 13.25 -12.67
N ASP A 14 -29.92 12.50 -11.58
CA ASP A 14 -31.21 12.16 -10.95
C ASP A 14 -31.75 13.34 -10.11
N SER A 15 -30.95 14.39 -9.95
CA SER A 15 -31.39 15.73 -9.48
C SER A 15 -31.55 16.74 -10.62
N GLU A 16 -31.48 16.31 -11.89
CA GLU A 16 -32.03 17.07 -13.01
C GLU A 16 -33.56 16.93 -12.95
N GLU A 17 -34.20 17.53 -11.94
CA GLU A 17 -35.60 17.92 -12.07
C GLU A 17 -35.70 18.77 -13.35
N GLU A 18 -36.52 18.32 -14.30
CA GLU A 18 -36.81 18.99 -15.56
C GLU A 18 -37.26 20.43 -15.28
N PHE A 19 -36.32 21.36 -15.35
CA PHE A 19 -36.65 22.78 -15.36
C PHE A 19 -37.18 23.13 -16.77
N GLN A 20 -38.49 22.91 -16.98
CA GLN A 20 -39.21 23.29 -18.18
C GLN A 20 -39.32 24.81 -18.25
N GLY A 21 -38.41 25.46 -18.96
CA GLY A 21 -38.50 26.88 -19.24
C GLY A 21 -37.87 27.25 -20.57
N ASP A 22 -38.39 28.30 -21.19
CA ASP A 22 -38.12 28.83 -22.55
C ASP A 22 -36.64 28.95 -23.00
N PRO A 23 -36.22 28.65 -24.24
CA PRO A 23 -34.81 28.51 -24.61
C PRO A 23 -33.98 29.78 -24.79
N GLU A 24 -34.58 30.97 -24.85
CA GLU A 24 -33.86 32.16 -25.32
C GLU A 24 -33.47 33.14 -24.19
N ASP A 25 -32.17 33.50 -24.21
CA ASP A 25 -31.45 34.51 -23.42
C ASP A 25 -30.96 34.21 -21.98
N HIS A 26 -29.65 34.42 -21.79
CA HIS A 26 -28.89 34.59 -20.53
C HIS A 26 -28.77 33.43 -19.50
N ARG A 27 -29.48 32.31 -19.66
CA ARG A 27 -29.58 31.24 -18.64
C ARG A 27 -28.28 30.52 -18.27
N GLY A 28 -27.31 30.47 -19.19
CA GLY A 28 -26.01 29.86 -18.90
C GLY A 28 -25.26 30.55 -17.75
N ARG A 29 -25.33 31.89 -17.66
CA ARG A 29 -24.60 32.66 -16.63
C ARG A 29 -25.26 32.52 -15.26
N GLU A 30 -26.57 32.53 -15.20
CA GLU A 30 -27.31 32.35 -13.94
C GLU A 30 -27.13 30.94 -13.38
N ARG A 31 -27.21 29.92 -14.23
CA ARG A 31 -26.94 28.53 -13.84
C ARG A 31 -25.51 28.35 -13.31
N VAL A 32 -24.51 28.95 -13.98
CA VAL A 32 -23.11 28.93 -13.51
C VAL A 32 -22.96 29.65 -12.17
N ARG A 33 -23.63 30.79 -11.96
CA ARG A 33 -23.60 31.52 -10.67
C ARG A 33 -24.24 30.73 -9.54
N LEU A 34 -25.39 30.10 -9.79
CA LEU A 34 -26.06 29.24 -8.80
C LEU A 34 -25.21 28.02 -8.44
N LEU A 35 -24.56 27.40 -9.43
CA LEU A 35 -23.62 26.31 -9.20
C LEU A 35 -22.43 26.81 -8.38
N GLN A 36 -21.75 27.89 -8.78
CA GLN A 36 -20.63 28.47 -8.05
C GLN A 36 -21.00 28.83 -6.60
N LYS A 37 -22.19 29.40 -6.38
CA LYS A 37 -22.70 29.71 -5.04
C LYS A 37 -22.90 28.42 -4.22
N SER A 38 -23.58 27.41 -4.78
CA SER A 38 -23.78 26.12 -4.10
C SER A 38 -22.46 25.43 -3.76
N LEU A 39 -21.49 25.46 -4.68
CA LEU A 39 -20.15 24.91 -4.44
C LEU A 39 -19.45 25.69 -3.32
N ARG A 40 -19.46 27.02 -3.40
CA ARG A 40 -18.92 27.91 -2.36
C ARG A 40 -19.51 27.58 -1.00
N ASP A 41 -20.83 27.56 -0.88
CA ASP A 41 -21.53 27.30 0.38
C ASP A 41 -21.13 25.93 0.97
N LYS A 42 -21.06 24.89 0.14
CA LYS A 42 -20.56 23.56 0.56
C LYS A 42 -19.14 23.58 1.12
N VAL A 43 -18.25 24.40 0.56
CA VAL A 43 -16.89 24.58 1.08
C VAL A 43 -16.88 25.34 2.41
N PHE A 44 -17.70 26.39 2.54
CA PHE A 44 -17.79 27.17 3.77
C PHE A 44 -18.49 26.42 4.92
N GLU A 45 -19.36 25.46 4.61
CA GLU A 45 -20.03 24.59 5.58
C GLU A 45 -19.16 23.42 6.07
N CYS A 46 -17.98 23.21 5.49
CA CYS A 46 -17.08 22.13 5.89
C CYS A 46 -16.53 22.39 7.30
N LYS A 47 -16.83 21.47 8.23
CA LYS A 47 -16.41 21.58 9.65
C LYS A 47 -14.95 21.22 9.89
N ASP A 48 -14.31 20.52 8.96
CA ASP A 48 -12.93 20.06 9.06
C ASP A 48 -12.26 19.95 7.69
N ALA A 49 -10.94 19.81 7.69
CA ALA A 49 -10.15 19.69 6.46
C ALA A 49 -10.53 18.45 5.62
N GLY A 50 -10.95 17.35 6.25
CA GLY A 50 -11.35 16.13 5.54
C GLY A 50 -12.68 16.29 4.79
N ALA A 51 -13.64 17.01 5.37
CA ALA A 51 -14.87 17.42 4.70
C ALA A 51 -14.57 18.33 3.50
N PHE A 52 -13.71 19.34 3.68
CA PHE A 52 -13.28 20.24 2.62
C PHE A 52 -12.68 19.47 1.42
N TRP A 53 -11.73 18.58 1.67
CA TRP A 53 -11.09 17.79 0.60
C TRP A 53 -12.03 16.78 -0.06
N ARG A 54 -13.06 16.29 0.63
CA ARG A 54 -14.10 15.44 -0.01
C ARG A 54 -14.95 16.25 -0.99
N VAL A 55 -15.36 17.44 -0.58
CA VAL A 55 -16.14 18.35 -1.42
C VAL A 55 -15.33 18.76 -2.65
N LEU A 56 -14.08 19.21 -2.46
CA LEU A 56 -13.21 19.64 -3.55
C LEU A 56 -12.93 18.51 -4.54
N ARG A 57 -12.58 17.31 -4.04
CA ARG A 57 -12.34 16.12 -4.89
C ARG A 57 -13.56 15.74 -5.73
N GLY A 58 -14.77 15.90 -5.18
CA GLY A 58 -16.00 15.67 -5.96
C GLY A 58 -16.12 16.56 -7.21
N TRP A 59 -15.36 17.65 -7.29
CA TRP A 59 -15.38 18.59 -8.42
C TRP A 59 -14.14 18.48 -9.30
N THR A 60 -12.98 18.30 -8.67
CA THR A 60 -11.68 18.28 -9.36
C THR A 60 -11.33 16.90 -9.88
N ASP A 61 -11.76 15.84 -9.20
CA ASP A 61 -11.38 14.50 -9.60
C ASP A 61 -12.17 14.14 -10.86
N PRO A 62 -11.48 13.65 -11.91
CA PRO A 62 -12.16 13.19 -13.10
C PRO A 62 -13.18 12.12 -12.73
N ARG A 63 -14.39 12.22 -13.27
CA ARG A 63 -15.42 11.19 -13.07
C ARG A 63 -14.82 9.83 -13.47
N PRO A 64 -15.02 8.78 -12.67
CA PRO A 64 -14.48 7.46 -12.98
C PRO A 64 -15.00 7.04 -14.34
N LYS A 65 -14.12 6.99 -15.32
CA LYS A 65 -14.45 6.46 -16.63
C LYS A 65 -14.63 4.94 -16.47
N PRO A 66 -15.65 4.33 -17.09
CA PRO A 66 -15.72 2.87 -17.14
C PRO A 66 -14.41 2.34 -17.69
N ILE A 67 -13.92 1.23 -17.13
CA ILE A 67 -12.68 0.60 -17.60
C ILE A 67 -12.95 0.16 -19.04
N GLN A 68 -12.31 0.85 -20.00
CA GLN A 68 -12.47 0.58 -21.44
C GLN A 68 -11.58 -0.58 -21.92
N VAL A 69 -10.79 -1.16 -21.02
CA VAL A 69 -9.82 -2.21 -21.33
C VAL A 69 -10.43 -3.55 -20.92
N SER A 70 -10.40 -4.53 -21.82
CA SER A 70 -10.89 -5.87 -21.51
C SER A 70 -9.99 -6.58 -20.49
N LEU A 71 -10.52 -7.63 -19.85
CA LEU A 71 -9.76 -8.41 -18.87
C LEU A 71 -8.53 -9.09 -19.51
N GLU A 72 -8.63 -9.47 -20.78
CA GLU A 72 -7.55 -10.12 -21.53
C GLU A 72 -6.36 -9.18 -21.71
N VAL A 73 -6.62 -7.92 -22.11
CA VAL A 73 -5.57 -6.90 -22.29
C VAL A 73 -4.91 -6.55 -20.95
N LEU A 74 -5.70 -6.45 -19.88
CA LEU A 74 -5.14 -6.24 -18.53
C LEU A 74 -4.30 -7.44 -18.07
N THR A 75 -4.67 -8.65 -18.45
CA THR A 75 -3.93 -9.88 -18.11
C THR A 75 -2.57 -9.91 -18.79
N GLU A 76 -2.50 -9.56 -20.07
CA GLU A 76 -1.23 -9.48 -20.82
C GLU A 76 -0.30 -8.44 -20.19
N GLU A 77 -0.81 -7.22 -19.93
CA GLU A 77 0.00 -6.18 -19.29
C GLU A 77 0.44 -6.58 -17.88
N PHE A 78 -0.44 -7.25 -17.12
CA PHE A 78 -0.11 -7.77 -15.80
C PHE A 78 1.01 -8.81 -15.88
N GLN A 79 0.90 -9.81 -16.75
CA GLN A 79 1.92 -10.84 -16.94
C GLN A 79 3.27 -10.21 -17.32
N LYS A 80 3.27 -9.23 -18.23
CA LYS A 80 4.48 -8.51 -18.63
C LYS A 80 5.12 -7.74 -17.47
N ARG A 81 4.32 -7.21 -16.55
CA ARG A 81 4.82 -6.45 -15.37
C ARG A 81 5.28 -7.37 -14.23
N MET A 82 4.66 -8.53 -14.09
CA MET A 82 4.90 -9.45 -12.96
C MET A 82 6.00 -10.47 -13.21
N ASN A 83 6.34 -10.72 -14.48
CA ASN A 83 7.40 -11.65 -14.85
C ASN A 83 8.69 -10.92 -15.21
N GLU A 84 9.81 -11.63 -15.13
CA GLU A 84 11.09 -11.13 -15.61
C GLU A 84 10.99 -10.74 -17.09
N PRO A 85 11.63 -9.64 -17.52
CA PRO A 85 11.59 -9.24 -18.92
C PRO A 85 12.28 -10.32 -19.77
N GLU A 86 11.67 -10.65 -20.92
CA GLU A 86 12.25 -11.61 -21.88
C GLU A 86 13.65 -11.19 -22.33
N GLU A 87 13.85 -9.88 -22.50
CA GLU A 87 15.14 -9.27 -22.83
C GLU A 87 15.53 -8.27 -21.74
N CYS A 88 16.68 -8.51 -21.10
CA CYS A 88 17.24 -7.54 -20.17
C CYS A 88 17.81 -6.33 -20.92
N PRO A 89 17.55 -5.10 -20.45
CA PRO A 89 18.14 -3.90 -21.05
C PRO A 89 19.67 -3.98 -21.09
N ALA A 90 20.31 -3.43 -22.13
CA ALA A 90 21.77 -3.43 -22.25
C ALA A 90 22.50 -2.72 -21.09
N SER A 91 21.82 -1.80 -20.39
CA SER A 91 22.33 -1.13 -19.19
C SER A 91 22.26 -1.99 -17.93
N PHE A 92 21.60 -3.15 -17.98
CA PHE A 92 21.42 -4.02 -16.84
C PHE A 92 22.67 -4.89 -16.60
N ASN A 93 23.15 -4.91 -15.36
CA ASN A 93 24.34 -5.69 -15.01
C ASN A 93 23.97 -7.17 -14.81
N MET A 94 23.96 -7.92 -15.90
CA MET A 94 23.65 -9.36 -15.91
C MET A 94 24.64 -10.18 -15.08
N GLU A 95 25.90 -9.76 -15.00
CA GLU A 95 26.90 -10.48 -14.20
C GLU A 95 26.61 -10.37 -12.71
N GLN A 96 26.21 -9.18 -12.24
CA GLN A 96 25.79 -8.99 -10.84
C GLN A 96 24.54 -9.83 -10.52
N LEU A 97 23.59 -9.93 -11.45
CA LEU A 97 22.41 -10.77 -11.27
C LEU A 97 22.79 -12.25 -11.14
N ARG A 98 23.70 -12.73 -12.00
CA ARG A 98 24.23 -14.11 -11.96
C ARG A 98 24.95 -14.40 -10.66
N ILE A 99 25.84 -13.49 -10.22
CA ILE A 99 26.55 -13.59 -8.94
C ILE A 99 25.55 -13.66 -7.77
N SER A 100 24.53 -12.81 -7.77
CA SER A 100 23.50 -12.79 -6.72
C SER A 100 22.70 -14.09 -6.68
N ALA A 101 22.39 -14.67 -7.84
CA ALA A 101 21.73 -15.97 -7.90
C ALA A 101 22.60 -17.10 -7.32
N GLU A 102 23.90 -17.13 -7.62
CA GLU A 102 24.82 -18.13 -7.07
C GLU A 102 25.05 -17.94 -5.57
N LEU A 103 25.20 -16.70 -5.10
CA LEU A 103 25.29 -16.39 -3.67
C LEU A 103 24.03 -16.84 -2.92
N PHE A 104 22.85 -16.60 -3.49
CA PHE A 104 21.60 -17.02 -2.88
C PHE A 104 21.47 -18.55 -2.79
N LYS A 105 21.90 -19.29 -3.81
CA LYS A 105 21.96 -20.77 -3.75
C LYS A 105 22.89 -21.29 -2.65
N GLY A 106 23.95 -20.54 -2.34
CA GLY A 106 24.89 -20.85 -1.26
C GLY A 106 24.42 -20.42 0.13
N MET A 107 23.31 -19.67 0.23
CA MET A 107 22.76 -19.22 1.51
C MET A 107 22.22 -20.42 2.30
N PRO A 108 22.49 -20.52 3.62
CA PRO A 108 21.95 -21.61 4.41
C PRO A 108 20.43 -21.54 4.44
N ARG A 109 19.79 -22.72 4.56
CA ARG A 109 18.32 -22.83 4.57
C ARG A 109 17.68 -22.19 5.81
N ILE A 110 18.44 -22.08 6.89
CA ILE A 110 18.06 -21.41 8.13
C ILE A 110 19.21 -20.47 8.45
N ASN A 111 18.93 -19.18 8.45
CA ASN A 111 19.90 -18.13 8.75
C ASN A 111 19.81 -17.79 10.23
N GLU A 112 20.96 -17.48 10.83
CA GLU A 112 21.00 -17.08 12.23
C GLU A 112 20.40 -15.69 12.40
N ASP A 113 19.42 -15.56 13.29
CA ASP A 113 18.94 -14.25 13.71
C ASP A 113 20.00 -13.56 14.59
N VAL A 114 20.71 -12.62 13.98
CA VAL A 114 21.76 -11.82 14.63
C VAL A 114 21.20 -10.57 15.32
N SER A 115 19.89 -10.33 15.28
CA SER A 115 19.30 -9.16 15.93
C SER A 115 19.44 -9.23 17.46
N PRO A 116 19.69 -8.11 18.16
CA PRO A 116 19.95 -8.10 19.61
C PRO A 116 18.84 -8.75 20.45
N LYS A 117 17.59 -8.64 20.01
CA LYS A 117 16.40 -9.16 20.70
C LYS A 117 15.92 -10.51 20.17
N LYS A 118 16.67 -11.11 19.25
CA LYS A 118 16.21 -12.27 18.47
C LYS A 118 14.82 -12.02 17.88
N SER A 119 14.64 -10.86 17.26
CA SER A 119 13.37 -10.34 16.75
C SER A 119 12.65 -11.30 15.80
N PHE A 120 13.39 -12.12 15.07
CA PHE A 120 12.90 -13.00 14.01
C PHE A 120 12.92 -14.49 14.40
N SER A 121 13.74 -14.89 15.37
CA SER A 121 13.73 -16.25 15.95
C SER A 121 12.87 -16.38 17.22
N ARG A 122 12.54 -15.28 17.91
CA ARG A 122 11.69 -15.36 19.11
C ARG A 122 10.25 -15.71 18.74
N LYS A 123 9.61 -16.57 19.54
CA LYS A 123 8.21 -16.94 19.36
C LYS A 123 7.26 -15.73 19.47
N LEU A 124 6.10 -15.83 18.84
CA LEU A 124 5.00 -14.89 19.00
C LEU A 124 4.47 -14.95 20.44
N THR A 125 4.32 -13.77 21.03
CA THR A 125 3.78 -13.57 22.38
C THR A 125 2.30 -13.18 22.32
N LEU A 126 1.59 -13.26 23.43
CA LEU A 126 0.21 -12.75 23.50
C LEU A 126 0.15 -11.24 23.27
N ALA A 127 1.17 -10.50 23.71
CA ALA A 127 1.29 -9.07 23.47
C ALA A 127 1.43 -8.72 21.98
N ASP A 128 2.08 -9.59 21.18
CA ASP A 128 2.14 -9.42 19.72
C ASP A 128 0.73 -9.51 19.10
N ILE A 129 -0.07 -10.51 19.53
CA ILE A 129 -1.44 -10.72 19.04
C ILE A 129 -2.36 -9.59 19.45
N GLU A 130 -2.30 -9.17 20.71
CA GLU A 130 -3.15 -8.10 21.22
C GLU A 130 -2.87 -6.78 20.49
N TRP A 131 -1.59 -6.45 20.31
CA TRP A 131 -1.21 -5.29 19.49
C TRP A 131 -1.75 -5.40 18.06
N GLY A 132 -1.61 -6.59 17.43
CA GLY A 132 -2.10 -6.81 16.06
C GLY A 132 -3.60 -6.57 15.96
N LYS A 133 -4.37 -7.09 16.92
CA LYS A 133 -5.83 -6.86 16.99
C LYS A 133 -6.19 -5.39 17.18
N GLN A 134 -5.51 -4.71 18.10
CA GLN A 134 -5.71 -3.27 18.31
C GLN A 134 -5.41 -2.45 17.04
N HIS A 135 -4.43 -2.88 16.25
CA HIS A 135 -4.11 -2.26 14.97
C HIS A 135 -5.23 -2.45 13.94
N ILE A 136 -5.70 -3.68 13.72
CA ILE A 136 -6.72 -3.98 12.71
C ILE A 136 -8.14 -3.54 13.12
N MET A 137 -8.39 -3.32 14.41
CA MET A 137 -9.70 -2.86 14.92
C MET A 137 -10.16 -1.54 14.28
N LYS A 138 -9.23 -0.71 13.81
CA LYS A 138 -9.52 0.55 13.09
C LYS A 138 -9.93 0.32 11.63
N HIS A 139 -9.84 -0.92 11.15
CA HIS A 139 -9.95 -1.31 9.75
C HIS A 139 -10.92 -2.49 9.54
N LEU A 140 -11.89 -2.70 10.43
CA LEU A 140 -12.82 -3.85 10.36
C LEU A 140 -13.63 -3.91 9.05
N SER A 141 -13.80 -2.79 8.36
CA SER A 141 -14.51 -2.71 7.07
C SER A 141 -13.64 -3.06 5.86
N THR A 142 -12.44 -3.59 6.05
CA THR A 142 -11.58 -4.04 4.94
C THR A 142 -12.19 -5.26 4.25
N ALA A 143 -12.08 -5.31 2.92
CA ALA A 143 -12.56 -6.44 2.11
C ALA A 143 -11.84 -7.75 2.47
N SER A 144 -12.61 -8.83 2.59
CA SER A 144 -12.14 -10.20 2.79
C SER A 144 -11.42 -10.73 1.55
N GLY A 145 -10.54 -11.72 1.74
CA GLY A 145 -9.90 -12.45 0.64
C GLY A 145 -10.89 -13.38 -0.09
N ILE A 146 -10.37 -14.20 -1.01
CA ILE A 146 -11.15 -15.24 -1.72
C ILE A 146 -11.75 -16.30 -0.78
N ASP A 147 -11.22 -16.40 0.43
CA ASP A 147 -11.69 -17.32 1.47
C ASP A 147 -12.83 -16.75 2.33
N ASP A 148 -13.32 -15.56 2.01
CA ASP A 148 -14.36 -14.82 2.74
C ASP A 148 -14.03 -14.58 4.22
N PHE A 149 -12.76 -14.76 4.61
CA PHE A 149 -12.31 -14.55 5.97
C PHE A 149 -11.96 -13.08 6.18
N SER A 150 -12.59 -12.44 7.16
CA SER A 150 -12.51 -11.00 7.43
C SER A 150 -11.69 -10.69 8.69
N TYR A 151 -11.43 -9.41 8.93
CA TYR A 151 -10.87 -8.97 10.22
C TYR A 151 -11.85 -9.13 11.39
N GLY A 152 -13.15 -9.15 11.14
CA GLY A 152 -14.15 -9.48 12.17
C GLY A 152 -13.91 -10.87 12.75
N ASP A 153 -13.71 -11.86 11.87
CA ASP A 153 -13.45 -13.25 12.26
C ASP A 153 -12.16 -13.38 13.09
N ILE A 154 -11.12 -12.61 12.75
CA ILE A 154 -9.87 -12.58 13.54
C ILE A 154 -10.13 -12.07 14.97
N MET A 155 -10.98 -11.06 15.12
CA MET A 155 -11.26 -10.48 16.44
C MET A 155 -11.95 -11.49 17.36
N GLU A 156 -12.80 -12.35 16.82
CA GLU A 156 -13.53 -13.39 17.56
C GLU A 156 -12.64 -14.55 18.04
N ILE A 157 -11.53 -14.84 17.35
CA ILE A 157 -10.62 -15.92 17.77
C ILE A 157 -9.89 -15.55 19.07
N PRO A 158 -9.94 -16.36 20.14
CA PRO A 158 -9.16 -16.11 21.36
C PRO A 158 -7.66 -15.93 21.09
N ASN A 159 -7.01 -14.98 21.77
CA ASN A 159 -5.63 -14.58 21.48
C ASN A 159 -4.64 -15.75 21.58
N GLU A 160 -4.85 -16.67 22.52
CA GLU A 160 -4.05 -17.87 22.75
C GLU A 160 -4.13 -18.84 21.57
N LYS A 161 -5.34 -19.04 21.03
CA LYS A 161 -5.59 -19.90 19.86
C LYS A 161 -5.00 -19.29 18.60
N LEU A 162 -5.19 -17.99 18.40
CA LEU A 162 -4.64 -17.26 17.27
C LEU A 162 -3.10 -17.29 17.30
N ARG A 163 -2.49 -17.03 18.47
CA ARG A 163 -1.05 -17.15 18.68
C ARG A 163 -0.54 -18.54 18.36
N ALA A 164 -1.20 -19.59 18.87
CA ALA A 164 -0.80 -20.97 18.64
C ALA A 164 -0.85 -21.34 17.14
N LEU A 165 -1.93 -20.97 16.45
CA LEU A 165 -2.08 -21.19 15.02
C LEU A 165 -0.97 -20.49 14.22
N LEU A 166 -0.74 -19.20 14.47
CA LEU A 166 0.27 -18.44 13.74
C LEU A 166 1.69 -18.95 14.04
N GLN A 167 1.96 -19.34 15.28
CA GLN A 167 3.25 -19.93 15.65
C GLN A 167 3.46 -21.28 14.95
N GLU A 168 2.43 -22.12 14.88
CA GLU A 168 2.52 -23.41 14.19
C GLU A 168 2.80 -23.23 12.69
N ILE A 169 2.21 -22.21 12.07
CA ILE A 169 2.48 -21.84 10.66
C ILE A 169 3.95 -21.45 10.48
N ILE A 170 4.50 -20.62 11.37
CA ILE A 170 5.92 -20.22 11.34
C ILE A 170 6.82 -21.45 11.55
N ASP A 171 6.57 -22.22 12.62
CA ASP A 171 7.39 -23.38 13.00
C ASP A 171 7.42 -24.45 11.89
N LYS A 172 6.28 -24.67 11.22
CA LYS A 172 6.16 -25.68 10.15
C LYS A 172 6.51 -25.14 8.76
N LYS A 173 6.54 -23.82 8.57
CA LYS A 173 6.68 -23.16 7.26
C LYS A 173 5.63 -23.63 6.24
N ILE A 174 4.40 -23.87 6.71
CA ILE A 174 3.28 -24.35 5.88
C ILE A 174 2.18 -23.31 5.87
N PHE A 175 1.89 -22.78 4.69
CA PHE A 175 0.76 -21.89 4.44
C PHE A 175 -0.35 -22.63 3.70
N PRO A 176 -1.63 -22.46 4.07
CA PRO A 176 -2.73 -22.98 3.28
C PRO A 176 -2.70 -22.40 1.87
N SER A 177 -2.76 -23.25 0.83
CA SER A 177 -2.69 -22.80 -0.57
C SER A 177 -3.76 -21.77 -0.92
N LYS A 178 -4.93 -21.82 -0.27
CA LYS A 178 -6.00 -20.84 -0.44
C LYS A 178 -5.63 -19.44 0.02
N TRP A 179 -4.72 -19.30 1.00
CA TRP A 179 -4.27 -17.98 1.46
C TRP A 179 -3.34 -17.31 0.46
N LEU A 180 -2.65 -18.12 -0.35
CA LEU A 180 -1.77 -17.69 -1.43
C LEU A 180 -2.53 -17.46 -2.75
N ALA A 181 -3.81 -17.85 -2.82
CA ALA A 181 -4.64 -17.63 -3.98
C ALA A 181 -5.12 -16.16 -4.01
N ALA A 182 -4.67 -15.43 -5.04
CA ALA A 182 -5.01 -14.03 -5.26
C ALA A 182 -6.06 -13.90 -6.38
N LEU A 183 -7.16 -13.18 -6.12
CA LEU A 183 -8.03 -12.69 -7.20
C LEU A 183 -7.44 -11.41 -7.77
N SER A 184 -6.92 -11.49 -9.00
CA SER A 184 -6.30 -10.36 -9.70
C SER A 184 -7.29 -9.73 -10.68
N TYR A 185 -8.11 -8.79 -10.21
CA TYR A 185 -8.92 -7.94 -11.10
C TYR A 185 -8.36 -6.52 -11.22
N ARG A 186 -7.36 -6.18 -10.38
CA ARG A 186 -6.49 -5.01 -10.42
C ARG A 186 -5.10 -5.48 -9.97
N LEU A 187 -4.04 -4.71 -10.23
CA LEU A 187 -2.68 -4.92 -9.67
C LEU A 187 -2.62 -4.98 -8.11
N VAL A 188 -3.77 -4.94 -7.44
CA VAL A 188 -3.94 -5.12 -6.00
C VAL A 188 -4.32 -6.57 -5.75
N VAL A 189 -3.40 -7.33 -5.16
CA VAL A 189 -3.64 -8.69 -4.70
C VAL A 189 -4.44 -8.64 -3.40
N LEU A 190 -5.62 -9.26 -3.38
CA LEU A 190 -6.43 -9.38 -2.17
C LEU A 190 -6.05 -10.66 -1.41
N GLU A 191 -5.11 -10.52 -0.48
CA GLU A 191 -4.68 -11.63 0.38
C GLU A 191 -5.74 -11.99 1.43
N CYS A 192 -5.70 -13.24 1.90
CA CYS A 192 -6.41 -13.68 3.10
C CYS A 192 -6.16 -12.74 4.28
N CYS A 193 -7.19 -12.36 5.04
CA CYS A 193 -7.06 -11.49 6.20
C CYS A 193 -6.12 -12.06 7.28
N LEU A 194 -6.07 -13.38 7.44
CA LEU A 194 -5.17 -14.02 8.41
C LEU A 194 -3.70 -13.96 7.95
N LEU A 195 -3.44 -14.09 6.65
CA LEU A 195 -2.11 -13.86 6.08
C LEU A 195 -1.69 -12.39 6.25
N LYS A 196 -2.57 -11.43 5.95
CA LYS A 196 -2.32 -9.99 6.20
C LYS A 196 -2.01 -9.71 7.67
N PHE A 197 -2.70 -10.38 8.58
CA PHE A 197 -2.45 -10.23 10.00
C PHE A 197 -1.07 -10.77 10.38
N LEU A 198 -0.66 -11.92 9.86
CA LEU A 198 0.68 -12.46 10.08
C LEU A 198 1.75 -11.53 9.48
N THR A 199 1.59 -11.08 8.24
CA THR A 199 2.54 -10.16 7.59
C THR A 199 2.63 -8.82 8.31
N LEU A 200 1.54 -8.34 8.92
CA LEU A 200 1.55 -7.17 9.81
C LEU A 200 2.43 -7.38 11.05
N LEU A 201 2.40 -8.57 11.66
CA LEU A 201 3.26 -8.89 12.81
C LEU A 201 4.74 -8.97 12.40
N ILE A 202 5.02 -9.54 11.23
CA ILE A 202 6.37 -9.60 10.65
C ILE A 202 6.87 -8.18 10.34
N ASP A 203 6.07 -7.37 9.63
CA ASP A 203 6.37 -5.98 9.29
C ASP A 203 6.69 -5.15 10.52
N ARG A 204 5.91 -5.32 11.60
CA ARG A 204 6.20 -4.65 12.88
C ARG A 204 7.60 -5.00 13.39
N ARG A 205 7.95 -6.30 13.46
CA ARG A 205 9.25 -6.75 13.98
C ARG A 205 10.40 -6.27 13.11
N VAL A 206 10.24 -6.29 11.79
CA VAL A 206 11.22 -5.74 10.84
C VAL A 206 11.41 -4.25 11.07
N LYS A 207 10.34 -3.48 11.23
CA LYS A 207 10.42 -2.02 11.50
C LYS A 207 11.06 -1.70 12.83
N GLU A 208 10.68 -2.40 13.89
CA GLU A 208 11.28 -2.22 15.23
C GLU A 208 12.79 -2.47 15.17
N TYR A 209 13.21 -3.56 14.54
CA TYR A 209 14.63 -3.87 14.34
C TYR A 209 15.34 -2.83 13.47
N ALA A 210 14.74 -2.43 12.34
CA ALA A 210 15.36 -1.49 11.42
C ALA A 210 15.58 -0.09 12.04
N VAL A 211 14.68 0.35 12.92
CA VAL A 211 14.84 1.59 13.70
C VAL A 211 15.93 1.43 14.76
N GLU A 212 15.92 0.35 15.53
CA GLU A 212 16.91 0.09 16.59
C GLU A 212 18.33 -0.04 16.03
N ALA A 213 18.49 -0.76 14.93
CA ALA A 213 19.76 -0.96 14.23
C ALA A 213 20.14 0.22 13.30
N LYS A 214 19.33 1.29 13.25
CA LYS A 214 19.56 2.48 12.40
C LYS A 214 19.79 2.14 10.93
N LEU A 215 19.06 1.15 10.41
CA LEU A 215 19.13 0.72 9.01
C LEU A 215 18.41 1.69 8.07
N ILE A 216 17.46 2.46 8.59
CA ILE A 216 16.65 3.40 7.80
C ILE A 216 17.31 4.79 7.87
N PRO A 217 17.69 5.39 6.73
CA PRO A 217 18.25 6.73 6.73
C PRO A 217 17.20 7.76 7.12
N GLU A 218 17.61 8.85 7.78
CA GLU A 218 16.72 9.94 8.23
C GLU A 218 15.97 10.64 7.07
N THR A 219 16.47 10.49 5.85
CA THR A 219 15.87 11.02 4.63
C THR A 219 14.70 10.18 4.09
N GLN A 220 14.51 8.95 4.60
CA GLN A 220 13.43 8.07 4.18
C GLN A 220 12.10 8.49 4.80
N ASN A 221 11.22 9.05 3.97
CA ASN A 221 9.88 9.48 4.41
C ASN A 221 8.76 8.47 4.07
N GLY A 222 8.92 7.71 2.98
CA GLY A 222 7.90 6.77 2.52
C GLY A 222 7.70 5.61 3.49
N PHE A 223 6.44 5.26 3.77
CA PHE A 223 6.02 4.13 4.63
C PHE A 223 6.51 4.17 6.09
N MET A 224 7.08 5.29 6.53
CA MET A 224 7.50 5.49 7.92
C MET A 224 6.35 6.02 8.76
N ALA A 225 6.20 5.49 9.98
CA ALA A 225 5.25 6.01 10.95
C ALA A 225 5.58 7.48 11.25
N THR A 226 4.56 8.32 11.45
CA THR A 226 4.66 9.78 11.71
C THR A 226 5.07 10.66 10.52
N TYR A 227 5.68 10.11 9.47
CA TYR A 227 6.01 10.86 8.27
C TYR A 227 4.80 11.02 7.34
N ARG A 228 4.75 12.16 6.66
CA ARG A 228 3.66 12.52 5.72
C ARG A 228 4.25 12.91 4.38
N THR A 229 3.43 12.80 3.33
CA THR A 229 3.78 13.20 1.96
C THR A 229 4.22 14.66 1.86
N ASN A 230 3.77 15.51 2.79
CA ASN A 230 4.08 16.95 2.80
C ASN A 230 5.51 17.26 3.29
N ASN A 231 6.17 16.33 3.98
CA ASN A 231 7.52 16.55 4.51
C ASN A 231 8.53 16.75 3.37
N ASN A 232 8.43 15.95 2.30
CA ASN A 232 9.33 16.03 1.14
C ASN A 232 9.21 17.36 0.37
N PRO A 233 8.02 17.81 -0.07
CA PRO A 233 7.86 19.12 -0.70
C PRO A 233 8.31 20.28 0.19
N PHE A 234 8.08 20.19 1.51
CA PHE A 234 8.55 21.20 2.45
C PHE A 234 10.09 21.26 2.47
N LEU A 235 10.77 20.12 2.59
CA LEU A 235 12.23 20.08 2.56
C LEU A 235 12.78 20.63 1.24
N LEU A 236 12.17 20.25 0.11
CA LEU A 236 12.54 20.76 -1.21
C LEU A 236 12.37 22.28 -1.29
N ARG A 237 11.30 22.82 -0.71
CA ARG A 237 11.07 24.27 -0.65
C ARG A 237 12.14 24.97 0.17
N VAL A 238 12.47 24.46 1.36
CA VAL A 238 13.51 25.02 2.23
C VAL A 238 14.88 25.01 1.54
N MET A 239 15.23 23.92 0.85
CA MET A 239 16.48 23.84 0.08
C MET A 239 16.52 24.86 -1.06
N SER A 240 15.39 25.05 -1.77
CA SER A 240 15.26 26.05 -2.83
C SER A 240 15.44 27.48 -2.31
N ASP A 241 14.74 27.82 -1.21
CA ASP A 241 14.84 29.15 -0.58
C ASP A 241 16.26 29.43 -0.09
N ARG A 242 16.94 28.41 0.47
CA ARG A 242 18.34 28.53 0.89
C ARG A 242 19.28 28.75 -0.29
N ALA A 243 19.14 27.98 -1.37
CA ALA A 243 19.97 28.15 -2.56
C ALA A 243 19.81 29.56 -3.15
N ALA A 244 18.57 30.06 -3.21
CA ALA A 244 18.28 31.42 -3.65
C ALA A 244 18.94 32.48 -2.75
N ALA A 245 18.85 32.34 -1.42
CA ALA A 245 19.47 33.25 -0.46
C ALA A 245 21.01 33.28 -0.56
N GLU A 246 21.63 32.14 -0.89
CA GLU A 246 23.07 32.03 -1.10
C GLU A 246 23.52 32.41 -2.53
N GLY A 247 22.60 32.81 -3.41
CA GLY A 247 22.91 33.12 -4.82
C GLY A 247 23.36 31.89 -5.63
N LYS A 248 22.97 30.68 -5.22
CA LYS A 248 23.33 29.41 -5.86
C LYS A 248 22.18 28.83 -6.66
N VAL A 249 22.50 28.12 -7.75
CA VAL A 249 21.52 27.35 -8.53
C VAL A 249 21.34 25.97 -7.90
N MET A 250 20.08 25.58 -7.65
CA MET A 250 19.73 24.24 -7.20
C MET A 250 19.32 23.38 -8.39
N TYR A 251 19.99 22.24 -8.57
CA TYR A 251 19.61 21.21 -9.54
C TYR A 251 18.86 20.09 -8.83
N VAL A 252 17.76 19.61 -9.41
CA VAL A 252 16.92 18.55 -8.83
C VAL A 252 16.76 17.44 -9.84
N ALA A 253 17.10 16.21 -9.44
CA ALA A 253 16.77 15.01 -10.17
C ALA A 253 15.50 14.38 -9.56
N VAL A 254 14.49 14.15 -10.39
CA VAL A 254 13.29 13.40 -10.00
C VAL A 254 13.40 12.01 -10.63
N VAL A 255 13.65 11.01 -9.79
CA VAL A 255 13.83 9.62 -10.22
C VAL A 255 12.63 8.82 -9.74
N ASP A 256 12.00 8.07 -10.65
CA ASP A 256 10.90 7.17 -10.35
C ASP A 256 11.19 5.75 -10.87
N LEU A 257 10.79 4.74 -10.11
CA LEU A 257 11.03 3.34 -10.43
C LEU A 257 9.78 2.73 -11.06
N LYS A 258 9.88 2.36 -12.34
CA LYS A 258 8.79 1.68 -13.03
C LYS A 258 8.62 0.27 -12.47
N ASN A 259 7.40 -0.09 -12.08
CA ASN A 259 7.05 -1.40 -11.50
C ASN A 259 7.93 -1.77 -10.29
N ALA A 260 8.15 -0.83 -9.36
CA ALA A 260 9.06 -1.03 -8.23
C ALA A 260 8.83 -2.33 -7.44
N PHE A 261 7.58 -2.72 -7.14
CA PHE A 261 7.29 -3.96 -6.40
C PHE A 261 7.41 -5.23 -7.26
N PRO A 262 6.81 -5.32 -8.45
CA PRO A 262 6.95 -6.52 -9.28
C PRO A 262 8.38 -6.77 -9.77
N ALA A 263 9.17 -5.72 -9.97
CA ALA A 263 10.52 -5.82 -10.51
C ALA A 263 11.59 -6.16 -9.44
N VAL A 264 11.21 -6.37 -8.18
CA VAL A 264 12.18 -6.74 -7.14
C VAL A 264 12.69 -8.17 -7.40
N ASN A 265 13.99 -8.30 -7.66
CA ASN A 265 14.62 -9.61 -7.69
C ASN A 265 14.64 -10.22 -6.28
N ARG A 266 13.97 -11.37 -6.11
CA ARG A 266 13.81 -12.01 -4.80
C ARG A 266 15.14 -12.47 -4.20
N ASN A 267 16.05 -13.01 -5.00
CA ASN A 267 17.35 -13.48 -4.52
C ASN A 267 18.15 -12.32 -3.92
N VAL A 268 18.21 -11.19 -4.64
CA VAL A 268 18.87 -9.97 -4.16
C VAL A 268 18.18 -9.43 -2.91
N LEU A 269 16.85 -9.44 -2.87
CA LEU A 269 16.10 -9.01 -1.69
C LEU A 269 16.48 -9.83 -0.44
N PHE A 270 16.42 -11.16 -0.52
CA PHE A 270 16.75 -12.02 0.62
C PHE A 270 18.22 -11.96 1.01
N LEU A 271 19.14 -11.86 0.06
CA LEU A 271 20.56 -11.62 0.36
C LEU A 271 20.77 -10.29 1.09
N THR A 272 20.09 -9.23 0.63
CA THR A 272 20.16 -7.90 1.27
C THR A 272 19.60 -7.96 2.69
N LEU A 273 18.42 -8.55 2.89
CA LEU A 273 17.81 -8.74 4.20
C LEU A 273 18.73 -9.52 5.14
N ASN A 274 19.28 -10.65 4.68
CA ASN A 274 20.21 -11.46 5.44
C ASN A 274 21.48 -10.66 5.82
N SER A 275 22.06 -9.91 4.88
CA SER A 275 23.23 -9.06 5.16
C SER A 275 22.96 -7.94 6.16
N MET A 276 21.68 -7.51 6.28
CA MET A 276 21.23 -6.52 7.25
C MET A 276 20.85 -7.14 8.60
N GLY A 277 21.00 -8.46 8.76
CA GLY A 277 20.62 -9.21 9.96
C GLY A 277 19.12 -9.45 10.10
N VAL A 278 18.36 -9.30 9.02
CA VAL A 278 16.95 -9.70 8.94
C VAL A 278 16.88 -11.15 8.47
N ALA A 279 17.01 -12.07 9.43
CA ALA A 279 17.15 -13.50 9.22
C ALA A 279 16.53 -14.27 10.41
N GLY A 280 16.11 -15.51 10.19
CA GLY A 280 15.53 -16.38 11.21
C GLY A 280 14.22 -17.04 10.77
N ASP A 281 13.67 -17.93 11.60
CA ASP A 281 12.52 -18.79 11.27
C ASP A 281 11.28 -18.05 10.77
N MET A 282 11.07 -16.81 11.21
CA MET A 282 9.96 -15.98 10.74
C MET A 282 10.12 -15.46 9.31
N ILE A 283 11.36 -15.38 8.81
CA ILE A 283 11.74 -14.81 7.51
C ILE A 283 12.09 -15.90 6.49
N ASP A 284 12.79 -16.96 6.94
CA ASP A 284 13.28 -18.08 6.10
C ASP A 284 12.18 -19.09 5.72
#